data_AF-A0A7V1SMX0-F1
#
_entry.id   AF-A0A7V1SMX0-F1
#
_cell.length_a   1.000
_cell.length_b   1.000
_cell.length_c   1.000
_cell.angle_alpha   90.00
_cell.angle_beta   90.00
_cell.angle_gamma   90.00
#
_symmetry.space_group_name_H-M   'P 1'
#
loop_
_entity.id
_entity.type
_entity.pdbx_description
1 polymer ?
#
loop_
_entity_poly.entity_id
_entity_poly.type
_entity_poly.pdbx_seq_one_letter_code
_entity_poly.pdbx_strand_id
1 'polypeptide(L)'
;MSEENDHSLKEKVALIERRMTEIMRSYCSEKFSITHYGAYDIHPRHLVFWICVETDQLKQFLTCNSALNSDLSLALIEYDYPAEGIDSVYIGFESQETVDRESGGNWWHHWK
;
A
#
# COMPACT_ATOMS: atom_id res chain seq x y z
N MET A 1 -17.18 -9.34 27.76
CA MET A 1 -16.06 -10.06 27.14
C MET A 1 -16.26 -9.93 25.65
N SER A 2 -15.54 -9.00 25.03
CA SER A 2 -15.56 -8.82 23.59
C SER A 2 -14.89 -10.04 22.98
N GLU A 3 -15.57 -10.73 22.06
CA GLU A 3 -14.91 -11.69 21.18
C GLU A 3 -13.87 -10.88 20.38
N GLU A 4 -12.58 -11.12 20.63
CA GLU A 4 -11.54 -10.75 19.67
C GLU A 4 -11.89 -11.52 18.39
N ASN A 5 -12.49 -10.83 17.42
CA ASN A 5 -12.59 -11.33 16.07
C ASN A 5 -11.16 -11.43 15.53
N ASP A 6 -10.52 -12.59 15.72
CA ASP A 6 -9.23 -12.88 15.14
C ASP A 6 -9.39 -13.01 13.62
N HIS A 7 -9.31 -11.87 12.95
CA HIS A 7 -9.28 -11.80 11.50
C HIS A 7 -8.04 -12.54 11.00
N SER A 8 -8.24 -13.41 10.02
CA SER A 8 -7.12 -14.02 9.30
C SER A 8 -6.20 -12.93 8.73
N LEU A 9 -4.91 -13.26 8.55
CA LEU A 9 -3.96 -12.30 8.01
C LEU A 9 -4.41 -11.69 6.67
N LYS A 10 -5.12 -12.47 5.84
CA LYS A 10 -5.70 -11.99 4.57
C LYS A 10 -6.80 -10.96 4.80
N GLU A 11 -7.68 -11.18 5.77
CA GLU A 11 -8.72 -10.20 6.13
C GLU A 11 -8.11 -8.92 6.69
N LYS A 12 -7.08 -9.03 7.54
CA LYS A 12 -6.32 -7.88 8.03
C LYS A 12 -5.73 -7.06 6.88
N VAL A 13 -5.06 -7.72 5.92
CA VAL A 13 -4.50 -7.04 4.74
C VAL A 13 -5.57 -6.34 3.91
N ALA A 14 -6.74 -6.95 3.73
CA ALA A 14 -7.85 -6.32 3.01
C ALA A 14 -8.41 -5.08 3.76
N LEU A 15 -8.48 -5.14 5.09
CA LEU A 15 -8.88 -3.99 5.93
C LEU A 15 -7.83 -2.86 5.86
N ILE A 16 -6.55 -3.21 5.90
CA ILE A 16 -5.43 -2.27 5.75
C ILE A 16 -5.49 -1.58 4.39
N GLU A 17 -5.67 -2.32 3.29
CA GLU A 17 -5.80 -1.74 1.94
C GLU A 17 -6.97 -0.75 1.86
N ARG A 18 -8.12 -1.12 2.44
CA ARG A 18 -9.29 -0.24 2.52
C ARG A 18 -8.96 1.03 3.32
N ARG A 19 -8.28 0.89 4.45
CA ARG A 19 -7.89 2.03 5.30
C ARG A 19 -6.91 2.96 4.57
N MET A 20 -5.89 2.40 3.92
CA MET A 20 -4.96 3.16 3.08
C MET A 20 -5.71 3.90 1.95
N THR A 21 -6.75 3.29 1.37
CA THR A 21 -7.59 3.95 0.37
C THR A 21 -8.32 5.16 0.96
N GLU A 22 -8.84 5.06 2.18
CA GLU A 22 -9.49 6.17 2.88
C GLU A 22 -8.50 7.29 3.24
N ILE A 23 -7.30 6.93 3.69
CA ILE A 23 -6.21 7.88 3.95
C ILE A 23 -5.86 8.60 2.64
N MET A 24 -5.60 7.87 1.56
CA MET A 24 -5.22 8.43 0.26
C MET A 24 -6.23 9.43 -0.29
N ARG A 25 -7.54 9.21 -0.10
CA ARG A 25 -8.59 10.16 -0.51
C ARG A 25 -8.50 11.52 0.18
N SER A 26 -7.82 11.61 1.32
CA SER A 26 -7.59 12.88 2.04
C SER A 26 -6.38 13.66 1.49
N TYR A 27 -5.48 12.99 0.75
CA TYR A 27 -4.25 13.57 0.22
C TYR A 27 -4.23 13.67 -1.31
N CYS A 28 -5.11 12.93 -1.99
CA CYS A 28 -5.18 12.85 -3.45
C CYS A 28 -6.62 13.00 -3.93
N SER A 29 -6.86 13.99 -4.80
CA SER A 29 -8.14 14.20 -5.48
C SER A 29 -8.22 13.53 -6.85
N GLU A 30 -7.08 13.06 -7.37
CA GLU A 30 -7.00 12.37 -8.65
C GLU A 30 -7.32 10.88 -8.50
N LYS A 31 -7.45 10.19 -9.64
CA LYS A 31 -7.63 8.76 -9.66
C LYS A 31 -6.36 8.08 -9.15
N PHE A 32 -6.53 7.09 -8.30
CA PHE A 32 -5.45 6.21 -7.84
C PHE A 32 -6.00 4.80 -7.65
N SER A 33 -5.10 3.83 -7.58
CA SER A 33 -5.41 2.47 -7.10
C SER A 33 -4.38 2.01 -6.10
N ILE A 34 -4.79 1.13 -5.19
CA ILE A 34 -3.87 0.45 -4.27
C ILE A 34 -3.95 -1.03 -4.60
N THR A 35 -2.78 -1.68 -4.64
CA THR A 35 -2.69 -3.12 -4.79
C THR A 35 -1.62 -3.66 -3.84
N HIS A 36 -1.71 -4.94 -3.52
CA HIS A 36 -0.73 -5.62 -2.69
C HIS A 36 -0.34 -6.98 -3.25
N TYR A 37 0.87 -7.40 -2.93
CA TYR A 37 1.37 -8.74 -3.24
C TYR A 37 2.44 -9.20 -2.25
N GLY A 38 2.92 -10.42 -2.44
CA GLY A 38 4.03 -11.02 -1.71
C GLY A 38 3.63 -12.23 -0.88
N ALA A 39 4.63 -12.97 -0.41
CA ALA A 39 4.44 -14.22 0.34
C ALA A 39 4.21 -13.95 1.84
N TYR A 40 3.31 -13.02 2.16
CA TYR A 40 3.03 -12.59 3.52
C TYR A 40 2.31 -13.67 4.36
N ASP A 41 1.69 -14.63 3.69
CA ASP A 41 1.13 -15.84 4.28
C ASP A 41 2.20 -16.87 4.69
N ILE A 42 3.39 -16.82 4.08
CA ILE A 42 4.57 -17.57 4.51
C ILE A 42 5.30 -16.83 5.64
N HIS A 43 5.52 -15.52 5.48
CA HIS A 43 6.08 -14.66 6.53
C HIS A 43 5.63 -13.21 6.35
N PRO A 44 5.06 -12.55 7.38
CA PRO A 44 4.46 -11.20 7.29
C PRO A 44 5.38 -10.10 6.71
N ARG A 45 6.70 -10.23 6.85
CA ARG A 45 7.67 -9.27 6.31
C ARG A 45 7.66 -9.14 4.78
N HIS A 46 7.02 -10.06 4.08
CA HIS A 46 7.00 -10.11 2.62
C HIS A 46 5.82 -9.38 1.99
N LEU A 47 5.02 -8.65 2.78
CA LEU A 47 3.93 -7.83 2.24
C LEU A 47 4.47 -6.57 1.56
N VAL A 48 3.92 -6.28 0.38
CA VAL A 48 4.21 -5.11 -0.42
C VAL A 48 2.90 -4.46 -0.81
N PHE A 49 2.76 -3.16 -0.57
CA PHE A 49 1.71 -2.31 -1.10
C PHE A 49 2.27 -1.37 -2.17
N TRP A 50 1.56 -1.25 -3.28
CA TRP A 50 1.78 -0.21 -4.28
C TRP A 50 0.56 0.69 -4.40
N ILE A 51 0.81 1.99 -4.35
CA ILE A 51 -0.15 3.06 -4.58
C ILE A 51 0.13 3.64 -5.96
N CYS A 52 -0.71 3.31 -6.93
CA CYS A 52 -0.58 3.72 -8.32
C CYS A 52 -1.32 5.04 -8.56
N VAL A 53 -0.62 6.03 -9.12
CA VAL A 53 -1.16 7.34 -9.48
C VAL A 53 -0.93 7.65 -10.96
N GLU A 54 -1.50 8.72 -11.48
CA GLU A 54 -1.38 9.02 -12.92
C GLU A 54 -0.02 9.65 -13.27
N THR A 55 0.47 10.62 -12.49
CA THR A 55 1.64 11.45 -12.85
C THR A 55 2.87 11.24 -11.96
N ASP A 56 4.06 11.43 -12.53
CA ASP A 56 5.35 11.44 -11.83
C ASP A 56 5.43 12.57 -10.80
N GLN A 57 4.84 13.72 -11.11
CA GLN A 57 4.78 14.85 -10.19
C GLN A 57 4.00 14.48 -8.93
N LEU A 58 2.82 13.86 -9.08
CA LEU A 58 2.02 13.42 -7.94
C LEU A 58 2.72 12.29 -7.17
N LYS A 59 3.32 11.32 -7.87
CA LYS A 59 4.15 10.27 -7.24
C LYS A 59 5.23 10.88 -6.35
N GLN A 60 5.99 11.86 -6.87
CA GLN A 60 7.05 12.51 -6.11
C GLN A 60 6.49 13.29 -4.91
N PHE A 61 5.40 14.03 -5.10
CA PHE A 61 4.74 14.76 -4.01
C PHE A 61 4.32 13.83 -2.87
N LEU A 62 3.65 12.71 -3.17
CA LEU A 62 3.17 11.76 -2.18
C LEU A 62 4.33 11.02 -1.50
N THR A 63 5.36 10.63 -2.26
CA THR A 63 6.56 9.98 -1.73
C THR A 63 7.27 10.87 -0.71
N CYS A 64 7.32 12.19 -0.94
CA CYS A 64 7.95 13.13 -0.02
C CYS A 64 7.04 13.58 1.15
N ASN A 65 5.78 13.17 1.18
CA ASN A 65 4.84 13.57 2.21
C ASN A 65 4.97 12.68 3.46
N SER A 66 5.77 13.12 4.43
CA SER A 66 6.02 12.37 5.67
C SER A 66 4.77 12.08 6.50
N ALA A 67 3.79 12.99 6.52
CA ALA A 67 2.53 12.79 7.25
C ALA A 67 1.72 11.65 6.62
N LEU A 68 1.55 11.67 5.30
CA LEU A 68 0.90 10.57 4.57
C LEU A 68 1.61 9.23 4.80
N ASN A 69 2.94 9.19 4.67
CA ASN A 69 3.69 7.94 4.86
C ASN A 69 3.53 7.41 6.29
N SER A 70 3.54 8.30 7.28
CA SER A 70 3.26 7.93 8.68
C SER A 70 1.84 7.37 8.84
N ASP A 71 0.82 8.02 8.26
CA ASP A 71 -0.57 7.54 8.33
C ASP A 71 -0.73 6.15 7.68
N LEU A 72 -0.07 5.93 6.53
CA LEU A 72 -0.08 4.64 5.83
C LEU A 72 0.58 3.54 6.67
N SER A 73 1.71 3.82 7.31
CA SER A 73 2.36 2.86 8.23
C SER A 73 1.50 2.59 9.48
N LEU A 74 0.83 3.61 10.03
CA LEU A 74 -0.05 3.45 11.19
C LEU A 74 -1.26 2.56 10.88
N ALA A 75 -1.72 2.49 9.63
CA ALA A 75 -2.79 1.57 9.23
C ALA A 75 -2.42 0.10 9.49
N LEU A 76 -1.14 -0.29 9.40
CA LEU A 76 -0.70 -1.65 9.73
C LEU A 76 -0.88 -1.94 11.23
N ILE A 77 -0.62 -0.95 12.07
CA ILE A 77 -0.76 -1.05 13.53
C ILE A 77 -2.25 -1.07 13.91
N GLU A 78 -3.07 -0.23 13.27
CA GLU A 78 -4.51 -0.11 13.53
C GLU A 78 -5.25 -1.46 13.39
N TYR A 79 -4.79 -2.34 12.49
CA TYR A 79 -5.40 -3.64 12.22
C TYR A 79 -4.55 -4.83 12.70
N ASP A 80 -3.68 -4.60 13.70
CA ASP A 80 -2.89 -5.65 14.36
C ASP A 80 -2.10 -6.52 13.37
N TYR A 81 -1.39 -5.88 12.42
CA TYR A 81 -0.47 -6.58 11.54
C TYR A 81 0.70 -7.18 12.35
N PRO A 82 1.20 -8.39 12.03
CA PRO A 82 2.21 -9.06 12.85
C PRO A 82 3.49 -8.24 13.07
N ALA A 83 3.84 -8.04 14.34
CA ALA A 83 5.01 -7.26 14.76
C ALA A 83 6.34 -7.79 14.19
N GLU A 84 6.44 -9.11 13.94
CA GLU A 84 7.63 -9.74 13.36
C GLU A 84 7.91 -9.36 11.90
N GLY A 85 6.96 -8.71 11.22
CA GLY A 85 7.12 -8.29 9.83
C GLY A 85 6.73 -6.84 9.55
N ILE A 86 6.12 -6.14 10.50
CA ILE A 86 5.55 -4.81 10.28
C ILE A 86 6.58 -3.79 9.78
N ASP A 87 7.79 -3.78 10.35
CA ASP A 87 8.88 -2.87 9.97
C ASP A 87 9.50 -3.19 8.61
N SER A 88 9.15 -4.34 8.02
CA SER A 88 9.63 -4.78 6.70
C SER A 88 8.57 -4.68 5.61
N VAL A 89 7.33 -4.31 5.94
CA VAL A 89 6.29 -4.10 4.94
C VAL A 89 6.70 -2.93 4.05
N TYR A 90 6.74 -3.17 2.74
CA TYR A 90 7.02 -2.11 1.78
C TYR A 90 5.72 -1.40 1.41
N ILE A 91 5.71 -0.07 1.47
CA ILE A 91 4.62 0.77 0.95
C ILE A 91 5.27 1.76 -0.02
N GLY A 92 4.94 1.64 -1.30
CA GLY A 92 5.52 2.48 -2.36
C GLY A 92 4.49 3.15 -3.25
N PHE A 93 4.97 4.11 -4.03
CA PHE A 93 4.17 4.84 -5.01
C PHE A 93 4.73 4.64 -6.41
N GLU A 94 3.86 4.42 -7.40
CA GLU A 94 4.25 4.37 -8.80
C GLU A 94 3.27 5.15 -9.69
N SER A 95 3.74 5.70 -10.81
CA SER A 95 2.94 6.50 -11.73
C SER A 95 2.67 5.76 -13.04
N GLN A 96 1.52 6.03 -13.66
CA GLN A 96 1.22 5.59 -15.01
C GLN A 96 2.22 6.18 -16.01
N GLU A 97 2.66 7.44 -15.85
CA GLU A 97 3.71 8.04 -16.71
C GLU A 97 5.02 7.23 -16.71
N THR A 98 5.43 6.69 -15.56
CA THR A 98 6.61 5.83 -15.46
C THR A 98 6.37 4.50 -16.16
N VAL A 99 5.21 3.88 -15.95
CA VAL A 99 4.84 2.62 -16.60
C VAL A 99 4.72 2.79 -18.12
N ASP A 100 4.21 3.92 -18.60
CA ASP A 100 4.14 4.26 -20.01
C ASP A 100 5.54 4.37 -20.63
N ARG A 101 6.43 5.09 -19.94
CA ARG A 101 7.81 5.33 -20.38
C ARG A 101 8.67 4.07 -20.36
N GLU A 102 8.53 3.22 -19.35
CA GLU A 102 9.48 2.14 -19.06
C GLU A 102 8.93 0.76 -19.42
N SER A 103 7.61 0.62 -19.53
CA SER A 103 6.95 -0.68 -19.73
C SER A 103 5.85 -0.63 -20.80
N GLY A 104 5.79 0.46 -21.59
CA GLY A 104 4.81 0.64 -22.66
C GLY A 104 3.37 0.63 -22.17
N GLY A 105 3.13 1.10 -20.94
CA GLY A 105 1.82 1.19 -20.31
C GLY A 105 1.36 -0.13 -19.67
N ASN A 106 2.21 -1.15 -19.61
CA ASN A 106 1.87 -2.46 -19.07
C ASN A 106 2.43 -2.66 -17.65
N TRP A 107 1.54 -2.59 -16.65
CA TRP A 107 1.85 -2.82 -15.24
C TRP A 107 2.43 -4.21 -14.95
N TRP A 108 1.98 -5.25 -15.65
CA TRP A 108 2.53 -6.60 -15.46
C TRP A 108 3.98 -6.69 -15.93
N HIS A 109 4.34 -6.03 -17.04
CA HIS A 109 5.74 -5.92 -17.46
C HIS A 109 6.56 -5.07 -16.50
N HIS A 110 5.97 -4.04 -15.90
CA HIS A 110 6.67 -3.16 -14.97
C HIS A 110 7.10 -3.84 -13.66
N TRP A 111 6.28 -4.78 -13.17
CA TRP A 111 6.57 -5.51 -11.92
C TRP A 111 7.28 -6.85 -12.12
N LYS A 112 7.56 -7.25 -13.37
CA LYS A 112 8.23 -8.51 -13.70
C LYS A 112 9.75 -8.35 -13.70
#